data_AF-L9V1J5-F1
#
_entry.id   AF-L9V1J5-F1
#
_cell.length_a   1.000
_cell.length_b   1.000
_cell.length_c   1.000
_cell.angle_alpha   90.00
_cell.angle_beta   90.00
_cell.angle_gamma   90.00
#
_symmetry.space_group_name_H-M   'P 1'
#
loop_
_entity.id
_entity.type
_entity.pdbx_description
1 polymer ?
#
loop_
_entity_poly.entity_id
_entity_poly.type
_entity_poly.pdbx_seq_one_letter_code
_entity_poly.pdbx_strand_id
1 'polypeptide(L)'
;MAYEVAAARAVLDTIEKRDESVGIAVLGQEFEWIPTGSGSHHVATVRRALEFEADGFVPIDPPTSERGSEATPFDEQVRTVETHLVGGAAVILCSPLLDDKPLTAARTLESAGCSVTVLSPDVTTDRSLGSELARLQRDNRINSLRRTGTGVIDWQPDHSLEAAIQRGLRQ
;
A
#
# COMPACT_ATOMS: atom_id res chain seq x y z
N MET A 1 4.55 -0.47 8.07
CA MET A 1 3.78 -1.73 8.13
C MET A 1 2.47 -1.61 8.89
N ALA A 2 2.43 -1.41 10.22
CA ALA A 2 1.16 -1.48 10.98
C ALA A 2 0.01 -0.59 10.42
N TYR A 3 0.31 0.65 9.99
CA TYR A 3 -0.69 1.54 9.41
C TYR A 3 -1.09 1.21 7.97
N GLU A 4 -0.17 0.63 7.17
CA GLU A 4 -0.46 0.17 5.80
C GLU A 4 -1.32 -1.09 5.85
N VAL A 5 -1.06 -1.99 6.80
CA VAL A 5 -1.87 -3.18 7.07
C VAL A 5 -3.27 -2.78 7.56
N ALA A 6 -3.36 -1.83 8.49
CA ALA A 6 -4.65 -1.29 8.92
C ALA A 6 -5.43 -0.69 7.75
N ALA A 7 -4.73 0.00 6.84
CA ALA A 7 -5.33 0.52 5.62
C ALA A 7 -5.86 -0.58 4.69
N ALA A 8 -5.04 -1.59 4.40
CA ALA A 8 -5.41 -2.72 3.57
C ALA A 8 -6.59 -3.52 4.15
N ARG A 9 -6.65 -3.69 5.48
CA ARG A 9 -7.78 -4.35 6.16
C ARG A 9 -9.10 -3.60 5.95
N ALA A 10 -9.10 -2.28 6.11
CA ALA A 10 -10.33 -1.50 5.91
C ALA A 10 -10.80 -1.50 4.45
N VAL A 11 -9.86 -1.54 3.50
CA VAL A 11 -10.16 -1.71 2.08
C VAL A 11 -10.79 -3.09 1.84
N LEU A 12 -10.20 -4.15 2.39
CA LEU A 12 -10.72 -5.52 2.29
C LEU A 12 -12.16 -5.62 2.83
N ASP A 13 -12.44 -5.01 3.98
CA ASP A 13 -13.79 -5.00 4.57
C ASP A 13 -14.82 -4.27 3.69
N THR A 14 -14.37 -3.32 2.86
CA THR A 14 -15.23 -2.61 1.89
C THR A 14 -15.50 -3.46 0.65
N ILE A 15 -14.49 -4.20 0.18
CA ILE A 15 -14.58 -5.08 -1.00
C ILE A 15 -15.41 -6.32 -0.70
N GLU A 16 -15.26 -6.91 0.50
CA GLU A 16 -16.04 -8.07 0.95
C GLU A 16 -17.56 -7.80 0.90
N LYS A 17 -17.98 -6.58 1.25
CA LYS A 17 -19.40 -6.17 1.16
C LYS A 17 -19.94 -6.12 -0.27
N ARG A 18 -19.07 -6.09 -1.28
CA ARG A 18 -19.42 -5.95 -2.71
C ARG A 18 -19.28 -7.24 -3.52
N ASP A 19 -18.75 -8.30 -2.92
CA ASP A 19 -18.46 -9.60 -3.58
C ASP A 19 -17.58 -9.48 -4.83
N GLU A 20 -16.63 -8.53 -4.80
CA GLU A 20 -15.67 -8.30 -5.88
C GLU A 20 -14.39 -9.13 -5.65
N SER A 21 -13.70 -9.50 -6.73
CA SER A 21 -12.42 -10.23 -6.66
C SER A 21 -11.31 -9.33 -6.09
N VAL A 22 -10.52 -9.85 -5.16
CA VAL A 22 -9.45 -9.12 -4.47
C VAL A 22 -8.15 -9.91 -4.50
N GLY A 23 -7.03 -9.21 -4.69
CA GLY A 23 -5.67 -9.73 -4.52
C GLY A 23 -4.87 -8.79 -3.63
N ILE A 24 -3.71 -9.23 -3.14
CA ILE A 24 -2.81 -8.40 -2.35
C ILE A 24 -1.36 -8.63 -2.76
N ALA A 25 -0.60 -7.54 -2.78
CA ALA A 25 0.85 -7.57 -2.87
C ALA A 25 1.46 -6.85 -1.66
N VAL A 26 2.49 -7.43 -1.06
CA VAL A 26 3.40 -6.74 -0.15
C VAL A 26 4.68 -6.45 -0.93
N LEU A 27 5.09 -5.19 -0.97
CA LEU A 27 6.28 -4.72 -1.69
C LEU A 27 7.26 -4.13 -0.67
N GLY A 28 8.56 -4.41 -0.82
CA GLY A 28 9.57 -3.90 0.11
C GLY A 28 10.70 -4.88 0.36
N GLN A 29 11.05 -5.08 1.63
CA GLN A 29 12.08 -6.04 2.03
C GLN A 29 11.64 -7.47 1.74
N GLU A 30 10.37 -7.75 1.95
CA GLU A 30 9.73 -9.00 1.59
C GLU A 30 8.74 -8.75 0.45
N PHE A 31 8.67 -9.70 -0.47
CA PHE A 31 7.72 -9.69 -1.57
C PHE A 31 6.75 -10.85 -1.40
N GLU A 32 5.48 -10.54 -1.18
CA GLU A 32 4.40 -11.51 -1.12
C GLU A 32 3.33 -11.12 -2.13
N TRP A 33 2.81 -12.11 -2.87
CA TRP A 33 1.73 -11.91 -3.83
C TRP A 33 0.66 -12.98 -3.64
N ILE A 34 -0.57 -12.53 -3.41
CA ILE A 34 -1.77 -13.34 -3.43
C ILE A 34 -2.59 -12.91 -4.65
N PRO A 35 -2.75 -13.78 -5.66
CA PRO A 35 -3.53 -13.48 -6.86
C PRO A 35 -4.96 -13.04 -6.55
N THR A 36 -5.58 -12.34 -7.50
CA THR A 36 -6.99 -11.98 -7.40
C THR A 36 -7.87 -13.23 -7.34
N GLY A 37 -8.70 -13.31 -6.32
CA GLY A 37 -9.70 -14.35 -6.13
C GLY A 37 -10.95 -13.79 -5.46
N SER A 38 -12.01 -14.59 -5.38
CA SER A 38 -13.29 -14.18 -4.81
C SER A 38 -13.82 -15.22 -3.81
N GLY A 39 -14.85 -14.84 -3.07
CA GLY A 39 -15.50 -15.70 -2.08
C GLY A 39 -14.83 -15.69 -0.70
N SER A 40 -15.59 -16.12 0.31
CA SER A 40 -15.23 -15.98 1.72
C SER A 40 -13.93 -16.71 2.11
N HIS A 41 -13.61 -17.83 1.46
CA HIS A 41 -12.35 -18.54 1.72
C HIS A 41 -11.13 -17.72 1.27
N HIS A 42 -11.22 -17.09 0.10
CA HIS A 42 -10.15 -16.24 -0.42
C HIS A 42 -9.96 -14.99 0.44
N VAL A 43 -11.06 -14.34 0.83
CA VAL A 43 -11.04 -13.18 1.74
C VAL A 43 -10.41 -13.55 3.09
N ALA A 44 -10.73 -14.74 3.64
CA ALA A 44 -10.11 -15.21 4.88
C ALA A 44 -8.58 -15.44 4.73
N THR A 45 -8.13 -15.93 3.58
CA THR A 45 -6.69 -16.09 3.27
C THR A 45 -5.99 -14.73 3.23
N VAL A 46 -6.56 -13.75 2.52
CA VAL A 46 -6.01 -12.38 2.44
C VAL A 46 -6.00 -11.72 3.83
N ARG A 47 -7.07 -11.86 4.61
CA ARG A 47 -7.16 -11.32 5.97
C ARG A 47 -6.08 -11.90 6.88
N ARG A 48 -5.85 -13.21 6.80
CA ARG A 48 -4.82 -13.89 7.59
C ARG A 48 -3.41 -13.42 7.22
N ALA A 49 -3.12 -13.24 5.93
CA ALA A 49 -1.84 -12.70 5.48
C ALA A 49 -1.60 -11.29 6.05
N LEU A 50 -2.62 -10.42 6.00
CA LEU A 50 -2.58 -9.10 6.63
C LEU A 50 -2.36 -9.16 8.15
N GLU A 51 -2.94 -10.12 8.85
CA GLU A 51 -2.73 -10.30 10.30
C GLU A 51 -1.29 -10.68 10.64
N PHE A 52 -0.69 -11.60 9.88
CA PHE A 52 0.72 -11.98 10.05
C PHE A 52 1.67 -10.79 9.85
N GLU A 53 1.39 -9.93 8.88
CA GLU A 53 2.16 -8.71 8.63
C GLU A 53 1.97 -7.65 9.73
N ALA A 54 0.77 -7.56 10.33
CA ALA A 54 0.47 -6.60 11.40
C ALA A 54 1.17 -6.94 12.72
N ASP A 55 1.22 -8.23 13.07
CA ASP A 55 1.81 -8.71 14.32
C ASP A 55 3.33 -8.56 14.35
N GLY A 56 3.93 -8.22 13.20
CA GLY A 56 5.33 -7.88 13.07
C GLY A 56 6.19 -9.12 13.18
N PHE A 57 6.94 -9.41 12.12
CA PHE A 57 8.19 -10.13 12.28
C PHE A 57 9.07 -9.30 13.23
N VAL A 58 9.22 -9.74 14.48
CA VAL A 58 10.33 -9.31 15.34
C VAL A 58 11.52 -10.17 14.91
N PRO A 59 12.56 -9.63 14.25
CA PRO A 59 13.78 -10.38 14.06
C PRO A 59 14.32 -10.70 15.46
N ILE A 60 14.28 -11.96 15.86
CA ILE A 60 14.86 -12.42 17.14
C ILE A 60 16.40 -12.35 17.08
N ASP A 61 16.97 -12.20 15.88
CA ASP A 61 18.41 -12.02 15.72
C ASP A 61 18.78 -10.53 15.55
N PRO A 62 19.84 -10.05 16.23
CA PRO A 62 20.43 -8.75 15.91
C PRO A 62 20.81 -8.71 14.42
N PRO A 63 20.85 -7.52 13.76
CA PRO A 63 21.24 -7.43 12.36
C PRO A 63 22.67 -7.94 12.21
N THR A 64 22.80 -9.24 11.95
CA THR A 64 24.04 -9.89 11.59
C THR A 64 24.19 -9.61 10.12
N SER A 65 25.02 -8.61 9.84
CA SER A 65 25.66 -8.45 8.54
C SER A 65 26.07 -9.83 8.00
N GLU A 66 25.77 -10.04 6.70
CA GLU A 66 26.20 -11.16 5.85
C GLU A 66 25.26 -12.38 5.78
N ARG A 67 24.11 -12.19 5.13
CA ARG A 67 23.61 -13.16 4.14
C ARG A 67 23.01 -12.40 2.96
N GLY A 68 23.71 -12.43 1.82
CA GLY A 68 23.21 -11.96 0.53
C GLY A 68 22.08 -12.86 0.04
N SER A 69 20.88 -12.70 0.61
CA SER A 69 19.67 -12.86 -0.18
C SER A 69 19.57 -11.56 -0.95
N GLU A 70 19.88 -11.56 -2.25
CA GLU A 70 19.61 -10.40 -3.10
C GLU A 70 18.10 -10.17 -3.06
N ALA A 71 17.64 -9.30 -2.15
CA ALA A 71 16.26 -8.90 -2.09
C ALA A 71 15.89 -8.38 -3.47
N THR A 72 14.86 -8.99 -4.08
CA THR A 72 14.39 -8.61 -5.42
C THR A 72 14.21 -7.10 -5.46
N PRO A 73 14.84 -6.37 -6.41
CA PRO A 73 14.71 -4.93 -6.50
C PRO A 73 13.23 -4.51 -6.54
N PHE A 74 12.90 -3.41 -5.85
CA PHE A 74 11.51 -2.94 -5.74
C PHE A 74 10.83 -2.80 -7.12
N ASP A 75 11.54 -2.30 -8.12
CA ASP A 75 11.00 -2.14 -9.47
C ASP A 75 10.66 -3.48 -10.14
N GLU A 76 11.40 -4.54 -9.83
CA GLU A 76 11.13 -5.91 -10.32
C GLU A 76 9.93 -6.54 -9.59
N GLN A 77 9.77 -6.25 -8.29
CA GLN A 77 8.57 -6.63 -7.55
C GLN A 77 7.31 -5.98 -8.15
N VAL A 78 7.37 -4.68 -8.45
CA VAL A 78 6.26 -3.94 -9.08
C VAL A 78 5.93 -4.53 -10.45
N ARG A 79 6.93 -4.82 -11.29
CA ARG A 79 6.73 -5.48 -12.59
C ARG A 79 6.12 -6.87 -12.46
N THR A 80 6.48 -7.62 -11.41
CA THR A 80 5.86 -8.92 -11.15
C THR A 80 4.37 -8.75 -10.89
N VAL A 81 3.98 -7.80 -10.03
CA VAL A 81 2.56 -7.47 -9.82
C VAL A 81 1.89 -7.05 -11.12
N GLU A 82 2.52 -6.17 -11.90
CA GLU A 82 2.03 -5.69 -13.19
C GLU A 82 1.68 -6.83 -14.13
N THR A 83 2.55 -7.83 -14.28
CA THR A 83 2.32 -8.98 -15.18
C THR A 83 1.11 -9.84 -14.80
N HIS A 84 0.65 -9.76 -13.55
CA HIS A 84 -0.52 -10.49 -13.07
C HIS A 84 -1.81 -9.66 -13.12
N LEU A 85 -1.73 -8.34 -13.32
CA LEU A 85 -2.89 -7.47 -13.42
C LEU A 85 -3.34 -7.36 -14.87
N VAL A 86 -4.64 -7.53 -15.11
CA VAL A 86 -5.24 -7.26 -16.42
C VAL A 86 -5.38 -5.74 -16.57
N GLY A 87 -5.11 -5.21 -17.77
CA GLY A 87 -5.39 -3.80 -18.06
C GLY A 87 -6.84 -3.44 -17.71
N GLY A 88 -7.03 -2.38 -16.92
CA GLY A 88 -8.31 -1.99 -16.35
C GLY A 88 -8.54 -2.41 -14.89
N ALA A 89 -7.58 -3.08 -14.24
CA ALA A 89 -7.66 -3.34 -12.80
C ALA A 89 -7.63 -2.03 -11.97
N ALA A 90 -8.45 -1.96 -10.93
CA ALA A 90 -8.37 -0.91 -9.92
C ALA A 90 -7.37 -1.32 -8.84
N VAL A 91 -6.38 -0.47 -8.57
CA VAL A 91 -5.32 -0.73 -7.59
C VAL A 91 -5.34 0.33 -6.51
N ILE A 92 -5.38 -0.12 -5.25
CA ILE A 92 -5.19 0.74 -4.08
C ILE A 92 -3.77 0.53 -3.56
N LEU A 93 -2.91 1.51 -3.77
CA LEU A 93 -1.52 1.49 -3.29
C LEU A 93 -1.46 2.12 -1.89
N CYS A 94 -1.26 1.30 -0.86
CA CYS A 94 -1.13 1.79 0.51
C CYS A 94 0.32 2.16 0.81
N SER A 95 0.59 3.44 1.13
CA SER A 95 1.94 3.88 1.53
C SER A 95 1.93 5.23 2.25
N PRO A 96 2.71 5.41 3.33
CA PRO A 96 2.83 6.70 4.03
C PRO A 96 3.57 7.77 3.21
N LEU A 97 4.12 7.42 2.04
CA LEU A 97 4.83 8.34 1.13
C LEU A 97 6.06 9.01 1.78
N LEU A 98 6.82 8.23 2.56
CA LEU A 98 8.07 8.67 3.19
C LEU A 98 9.27 8.60 2.23
N ASP A 99 9.15 7.89 1.11
CA ASP A 99 10.13 7.82 0.03
C ASP A 99 9.45 7.90 -1.35
N ASP A 100 10.26 7.82 -2.43
CA ASP A 100 9.78 7.97 -3.81
C ASP A 100 9.33 6.65 -4.46
N LYS A 101 9.54 5.48 -3.82
CA LYS A 101 9.19 4.18 -4.40
C LYS A 101 7.70 4.06 -4.76
N PRO A 102 6.74 4.53 -3.94
CA PRO A 102 5.32 4.49 -4.30
C PRO A 102 4.98 5.32 -5.54
N LEU A 103 5.73 6.40 -5.81
CA LEU A 103 5.52 7.22 -7.01
C LEU A 103 5.95 6.45 -8.25
N THR A 104 7.08 5.74 -8.19
CA THR A 104 7.52 4.85 -9.27
C THR A 104 6.51 3.72 -9.47
N ALA A 105 6.06 3.07 -8.39
CA ALA A 105 5.07 1.99 -8.47
C ALA A 105 3.76 2.46 -9.12
N ALA A 106 3.21 3.60 -8.68
CA ALA A 106 1.99 4.15 -9.24
C ALA A 106 2.13 4.41 -10.75
N ARG A 107 3.23 5.03 -11.18
CA ARG A 107 3.50 5.30 -12.61
C ARG A 107 3.62 4.02 -13.43
N THR A 108 4.32 3.01 -12.92
CA THR A 108 4.46 1.73 -13.62
C THR A 108 3.10 1.06 -13.81
N LEU A 109 2.29 0.98 -12.75
CA LEU A 109 0.96 0.37 -12.80
C LEU A 109 -0.02 1.16 -13.69
N GLU A 110 0.00 2.49 -13.63
CA GLU A 110 -0.79 3.35 -14.53
C GLU A 110 -0.38 3.15 -16.00
N SER A 111 0.92 3.00 -16.28
CA SER A 111 1.41 2.75 -17.63
C SER A 111 0.97 1.39 -18.20
N ALA A 112 0.68 0.43 -17.31
CA ALA A 112 0.08 -0.86 -17.65
C ALA A 112 -1.46 -0.79 -17.82
N GLY A 113 -2.06 0.39 -17.68
CA GLY A 113 -3.49 0.61 -17.82
C GLY A 113 -4.31 0.32 -16.56
N CYS A 114 -3.67 0.23 -15.39
CA CYS A 114 -4.38 0.15 -14.11
C CYS A 114 -4.90 1.52 -13.67
N SER A 115 -6.06 1.56 -13.01
CA SER A 115 -6.53 2.75 -12.32
C SER A 115 -5.99 2.76 -10.89
N VAL A 116 -5.02 3.64 -10.60
CA VAL A 116 -4.32 3.67 -9.31
C VAL A 116 -4.87 4.75 -8.40
N THR A 117 -5.18 4.38 -7.15
CA THR A 117 -5.44 5.33 -6.05
C THR A 117 -4.46 5.05 -4.92
N VAL A 118 -3.75 6.07 -4.45
CA VAL A 118 -2.83 5.95 -3.33
C VAL A 118 -3.58 6.24 -2.03
N LEU A 119 -3.53 5.32 -1.08
CA LEU A 119 -4.01 5.52 0.29
C LEU A 119 -2.79 5.80 1.17
N SER A 120 -2.71 7.03 1.69
CA SER A 120 -1.56 7.49 2.45
C SER A 120 -1.87 7.76 3.91
N PRO A 121 -1.48 6.87 4.85
CA PRO A 121 -1.55 7.16 6.28
C PRO A 121 -0.56 8.26 6.68
N ASP A 122 -1.00 9.28 7.42
CA ASP A 122 -0.13 10.27 8.05
C ASP A 122 0.46 9.70 9.35
N VAL A 123 1.71 9.25 9.25
CA VAL A 123 2.52 8.74 10.37
C VAL A 123 3.51 9.79 10.88
N THR A 124 3.38 11.05 10.43
CA THR A 124 4.30 12.16 10.72
C THR A 124 3.78 13.07 11.84
N THR A 125 2.90 12.56 12.70
CA THR A 125 2.17 13.32 13.73
C THR A 125 3.00 13.70 14.95
N ASP A 126 4.17 13.08 15.12
CA ASP A 126 5.12 13.44 16.18
C ASP A 126 5.61 14.88 16.06
N ARG A 127 5.77 15.56 17.20
CA ARG A 127 6.27 16.93 17.27
C ARG A 127 7.80 16.97 17.36
N SER A 128 8.46 16.48 16.31
CA SER A 128 9.92 16.53 16.17
C SER A 128 10.31 17.23 14.86
N LEU A 129 11.53 17.80 14.82
CA LEU A 129 12.08 18.38 13.58
C LEU A 129 12.15 17.37 12.43
N GLY A 130 12.48 16.11 12.75
CA GLY A 130 12.50 15.02 11.75
C GLY A 130 11.11 14.75 11.18
N SER A 131 10.09 14.75 12.04
CA SER A 131 8.69 14.54 11.66
C SER A 131 8.14 15.70 10.84
N GLU A 132 8.54 16.94 11.13
CA GLU A 132 8.16 18.11 10.35
C GLU A 132 8.76 18.09 8.94
N LEU A 133 10.04 17.73 8.81
CA LEU A 133 10.67 17.53 7.50
C LEU A 133 10.01 16.37 6.73
N ALA A 134 9.74 15.25 7.40
CA ALA A 134 9.06 14.10 6.80
C ALA A 134 7.66 14.47 6.30
N ARG A 135 6.90 15.26 7.07
CA ARG A 135 5.59 15.80 6.68
C ARG A 135 5.70 16.65 5.42
N LEU A 136 6.64 17.61 5.38
CA LEU A 136 6.85 18.46 4.21
C LEU A 136 7.21 17.64 2.95
N GLN A 137 8.09 16.66 3.09
CA GLN A 137 8.48 15.79 1.98
C GLN A 137 7.31 14.92 1.50
N ARG A 138 6.51 14.39 2.43
CA ARG A 138 5.27 13.66 2.16
C ARG A 138 4.26 14.52 1.41
N ASP A 139 4.03 15.76 1.84
CA ASP A 139 3.11 16.68 1.17
C ASP A 139 3.54 16.99 -0.27
N ASN A 140 4.85 17.15 -0.49
CA ASN A 140 5.40 17.30 -1.85
C ASN A 140 5.15 16.08 -2.74
N ARG A 141 5.22 14.87 -2.17
CA ARG A 141 4.92 13.62 -2.88
C ARG A 141 3.44 13.47 -3.21
N ILE A 142 2.56 13.77 -2.26
CA ILE A 142 1.11 13.82 -2.47
C ILE A 142 0.77 14.79 -3.59
N ASN A 143 1.32 16.00 -3.55
CA ASN A 143 1.11 17.01 -4.59
C ASN A 143 1.65 16.56 -5.95
N SER A 144 2.73 15.77 -5.98
CA SER A 144 3.29 15.23 -7.22
C SER A 144 2.39 14.17 -7.84
N LEU A 145 1.82 13.27 -7.04
CA LEU A 145 0.82 12.27 -7.48
C LEU A 145 -0.46 12.95 -8.01
N ARG A 146 -1.00 13.92 -7.26
CA ARG A 146 -2.20 14.64 -7.71
C ARG A 146 -1.99 15.40 -9.02
N ARG A 147 -0.80 15.98 -9.23
CA ARG A 147 -0.46 16.65 -10.49
C ARG A 147 -0.39 15.71 -11.70
N THR A 148 -0.10 14.43 -11.48
CA THR A 148 -0.14 13.42 -12.55
C THR A 148 -1.52 12.82 -12.75
N GLY A 149 -2.53 13.26 -11.99
CA GLY A 149 -3.90 12.74 -12.05
C GLY A 149 -4.12 11.50 -11.17
N THR A 150 -3.10 11.04 -10.44
CA THR A 150 -3.21 9.90 -9.53
C THR A 150 -4.02 10.31 -8.30
N GLY A 151 -5.10 9.58 -8.00
CA GLY A 151 -5.92 9.82 -6.82
C GLY A 151 -5.13 9.59 -5.53
N VAL A 152 -5.30 10.45 -4.53
CA VAL A 152 -4.64 10.30 -3.22
C VAL A 152 -5.63 10.51 -2.08
N ILE A 153 -5.85 9.45 -1.30
CA ILE A 153 -6.59 9.45 -0.05
C ILE A 153 -5.58 9.69 1.09
N ASP A 154 -5.46 10.94 1.49
CA ASP A 154 -4.66 11.35 2.65
C ASP A 154 -5.44 11.04 3.94
N TRP A 155 -4.99 10.05 4.71
CA TRP A 155 -5.71 9.51 5.85
C TRP A 155 -4.93 9.71 7.14
N GLN A 156 -5.59 10.24 8.15
CA GLN A 156 -5.07 10.31 9.51
C GLN A 156 -5.44 9.02 10.26
N PRO A 157 -4.48 8.21 10.77
CA PRO A 157 -4.78 6.92 11.39
C PRO A 157 -5.70 6.94 12.61
N ASP A 158 -5.83 8.08 13.28
CA ASP A 158 -6.77 8.31 14.39
C ASP A 158 -8.21 8.57 13.92
N HIS A 159 -8.42 8.80 12.62
CA HIS A 159 -9.72 8.96 12.00
C HIS A 159 -10.22 7.67 11.35
N SER A 160 -11.54 7.54 11.20
CA SER A 160 -12.15 6.42 10.47
C SER A 160 -11.70 6.40 9.01
N LEU A 161 -11.05 5.31 8.61
CA LEU A 161 -10.61 5.11 7.23
C LEU A 161 -11.79 4.93 6.26
N GLU A 162 -12.88 4.28 6.69
CA GLU A 162 -14.10 4.16 5.88
C GLU A 162 -14.61 5.55 5.46
N ALA A 163 -14.60 6.52 6.39
CA ALA A 163 -15.01 7.88 6.12
C ALA A 163 -14.01 8.66 5.23
N ALA A 164 -12.73 8.28 5.23
CA ALA A 164 -11.72 8.86 4.33
C ALA A 164 -11.84 8.30 2.90
N ILE A 165 -12.05 6.98 2.77
CA ILE A 165 -12.28 6.31 1.49
C ILE A 165 -13.55 6.87 0.81
N GLN A 166 -14.66 7.00 1.54
CA GLN A 166 -15.89 7.57 1.00
C GLN A 166 -15.74 9.03 0.52
N ARG A 167 -14.83 9.81 1.11
CA ARG A 167 -14.53 11.18 0.66
C ARG A 167 -13.64 11.19 -0.58
N GLY A 168 -12.64 10.31 -0.62
CA GLY A 168 -11.69 10.22 -1.74
C GLY A 168 -12.32 9.67 -3.02
N LEU A 169 -13.25 8.71 -2.91
CA LEU A 169 -13.96 8.14 -4.07
C LEU A 169 -15.01 9.08 -4.71
N ARG A 170 -15.22 10.27 -4.15
CA ARG A 170 -16.20 11.27 -4.66
C ARG A 170 -15.55 12.43 -5.42
N GLN A 171 -14.22 12.51 -5.46
CA GLN A 171 -13.47 13.56 -6.16
C GLN A 171 -13.03 13.07 -7.52
#